data_AF-A0A1I6QW12-F1
#
_entry.id   AF-A0A1I6QW12-F1
#
_cell.length_a   1.000
_cell.length_b   1.000
_cell.length_c   1.000
_cell.angle_alpha   90.00
_cell.angle_beta   90.00
_cell.angle_gamma   90.00
#
_symmetry.space_group_name_H-M   'P 1'
#
loop_
_entity.id
_entity.type
_entity.pdbx_description
1 polymer ?
#
loop_
_entity_poly.entity_id
_entity_poly.type
_entity_poly.pdbx_seq_one_letter_code
_entity_poly.pdbx_strand_id
1 'polypeptide(L)'
;MIPVTSSFINIHQKLDKLRIGLKKIKLLVENQDINAIDSLYLLLKDVEDTFRKNQINEYVQLASYRSKILASQIAYDRKVPLKSDQLDTVLNILPSANQTLNNVMKPLEDRIQESQIIIKMLVNKAYDSNMIQWNDGLNFPDFIHALWRLFLKHENFKQQTLLVLDRITEDDALQLLAKEVNQAQVSKQY
;
A
#
# COMPACT_ATOMS: atom_id res chain seq x y z
N MET A 1 -9.46 -1.78 11.09
CA MET A 1 -8.14 -2.11 11.67
C MET A 1 -7.55 -3.21 10.80
N ILE A 2 -6.40 -2.98 10.17
CA ILE A 2 -5.77 -3.99 9.30
C ILE A 2 -5.06 -4.99 10.21
N PRO A 3 -5.32 -6.30 10.07
CA PRO A 3 -4.66 -7.30 10.90
C PRO A 3 -3.15 -7.28 10.64
N VAL A 4 -2.37 -7.41 11.72
CA VAL A 4 -0.88 -7.40 11.69
C VAL A 4 -0.31 -8.62 10.94
N THR A 5 -1.15 -9.53 10.46
CA THR A 5 -0.74 -10.70 9.66
C THR A 5 -0.61 -10.41 8.17
N SER A 6 -1.15 -9.28 7.68
CA SER A 6 -1.06 -8.93 6.26
C SER A 6 0.11 -7.98 6.00
N SER A 7 0.90 -8.25 4.95
CA SER A 7 1.99 -7.36 4.55
C SER A 7 1.48 -5.96 4.19
N PHE A 8 1.86 -4.98 4.99
CA PHE A 8 1.49 -3.57 4.84
C PHE A 8 2.07 -3.00 3.56
N ILE A 9 3.30 -3.39 3.21
CA ILE A 9 3.99 -2.92 2.01
C ILE A 9 3.28 -3.46 0.75
N ASN A 10 2.93 -4.74 0.72
CA ASN A 10 2.24 -5.32 -0.43
C ASN A 10 0.84 -4.72 -0.62
N ILE A 11 0.10 -4.47 0.47
CA ILE A 11 -1.18 -3.77 0.40
C ILE A 11 -0.96 -2.37 -0.16
N HIS A 12 -0.02 -1.60 0.40
CA HIS A 12 0.27 -0.23 -0.03
C HIS A 12 0.62 -0.16 -1.53
N GLN A 13 1.53 -1.01 -2.00
CA GLN A 13 1.92 -1.07 -3.42
C GLN A 13 0.74 -1.40 -4.34
N LYS A 14 -0.13 -2.32 -3.92
CA LYS A 14 -1.32 -2.67 -4.70
C LYS A 14 -2.31 -1.51 -4.75
N LEU A 15 -2.55 -0.84 -3.62
CA LEU A 15 -3.43 0.32 -3.54
C LEU A 15 -2.88 1.52 -4.31
N ASP A 16 -1.56 1.70 -4.36
CA ASP A 16 -0.94 2.78 -5.16
C ASP A 16 -1.15 2.58 -6.66
N LYS A 17 -1.05 1.35 -7.17
CA LYS A 17 -1.41 1.03 -8.57
C LYS A 17 -2.88 1.37 -8.86
N LEU A 18 -3.78 1.09 -7.92
CA LEU A 18 -5.20 1.38 -8.06
C LEU A 18 -5.48 2.89 -7.97
N ARG A 19 -4.74 3.64 -7.14
CA ARG A 19 -4.76 5.11 -7.08
C ARG A 19 -4.37 5.74 -8.43
N ILE A 20 -3.38 5.19 -9.11
CA ILE A 20 -3.02 5.60 -10.49
C ILE A 20 -4.17 5.30 -11.45
N GLY A 21 -4.85 4.16 -11.30
CA GLY A 21 -6.05 3.82 -12.07
C GLY A 21 -7.16 4.87 -11.95
N LEU A 22 -7.44 5.35 -10.74
CA LEU A 22 -8.45 6.41 -10.51
C LEU A 22 -8.10 7.72 -11.25
N LYS A 23 -6.82 8.08 -11.30
CA LYS A 23 -6.36 9.25 -12.08
C LYS A 23 -6.61 9.08 -13.58
N LYS A 24 -6.39 7.86 -14.11
CA LYS A 24 -6.68 7.55 -15.53
C LYS A 24 -8.17 7.65 -15.82
N ILE A 25 -9.02 7.14 -14.94
CA ILE A 25 -10.49 7.24 -15.10
C ILE A 25 -10.92 8.71 -15.10
N LYS A 26 -10.34 9.55 -14.24
CA LYS A 26 -10.62 11.00 -14.26
C LYS A 26 -10.38 11.61 -15.64
N LEU A 27 -9.27 11.25 -16.30
CA LEU A 27 -8.98 11.72 -17.66
C LEU A 27 -10.01 11.22 -18.69
N LEU A 28 -10.46 9.96 -18.58
CA LEU A 28 -11.51 9.42 -19.46
C LEU A 28 -12.80 10.21 -19.31
N VAL A 29 -13.20 10.51 -18.07
CA VAL A 29 -14.37 11.32 -17.76
C VAL A 29 -14.25 12.73 -18.32
N GLU A 30 -13.10 13.39 -18.12
CA GLU A 30 -12.83 14.74 -18.66
C GLU A 30 -12.93 14.78 -20.19
N ASN A 31 -12.59 13.67 -20.86
CA ASN A 31 -12.69 13.50 -22.30
C ASN A 31 -14.06 12.99 -22.77
N GLN A 32 -15.05 12.88 -21.88
CA GLN A 32 -16.38 12.32 -22.15
C GLN A 32 -16.34 10.89 -22.73
N ASP A 33 -15.32 10.11 -22.38
CA ASP A 33 -15.17 8.73 -22.84
C ASP A 33 -16.06 7.79 -22.00
N ILE A 34 -17.00 7.11 -22.67
CA ILE A 34 -17.95 6.18 -22.06
C ILE A 34 -17.26 4.98 -21.39
N ASN A 35 -16.04 4.63 -21.83
CA ASN A 35 -15.24 3.57 -21.23
C ASN A 35 -14.88 3.87 -19.76
N ALA A 36 -15.02 5.13 -19.31
CA ALA A 36 -14.85 5.51 -17.92
C ALA A 36 -15.75 4.71 -16.97
N ILE A 37 -16.96 4.34 -17.41
CA ILE A 37 -17.97 3.64 -16.59
C ILE A 37 -17.48 2.23 -16.25
N ASP A 38 -17.17 1.44 -17.27
CA ASP A 38 -16.70 0.06 -17.09
C ASP A 38 -15.32 0.04 -16.43
N SER A 39 -14.44 0.99 -16.79
CA SER A 39 -13.13 1.14 -16.17
C SER A 39 -13.24 1.41 -14.67
N LEU A 40 -14.15 2.29 -14.25
CA LEU A 40 -14.39 2.55 -12.83
C LEU A 40 -15.01 1.35 -12.13
N TYR A 41 -15.97 0.68 -12.76
CA TYR A 41 -16.58 -0.51 -12.18
C TYR A 41 -15.56 -1.62 -11.88
N LEU A 42 -14.69 -1.92 -12.85
CA LEU A 42 -13.64 -2.93 -12.71
C LEU A 42 -12.58 -2.50 -11.69
N LEU A 43 -12.15 -1.24 -11.71
CA LEU A 43 -11.18 -0.75 -10.75
C LEU A 43 -11.72 -0.82 -9.32
N LEU A 44 -12.98 -0.40 -9.10
CA LEU A 44 -13.61 -0.49 -7.79
C LEU A 44 -13.74 -1.93 -7.30
N LYS A 45 -13.96 -2.89 -8.21
CA LYS A 45 -13.96 -4.32 -7.88
C LYS A 45 -12.58 -4.76 -7.37
N ASP A 46 -11.51 -4.34 -8.04
CA ASP A 46 -10.14 -4.69 -7.62
C ASP A 46 -9.77 -4.08 -6.27
N VAL A 47 -10.21 -2.85 -5.99
CA VAL A 47 -10.03 -2.22 -4.67
C VAL A 47 -10.86 -2.97 -3.62
N GLU A 48 -12.13 -3.26 -3.91
CA GLU A 48 -13.03 -4.00 -3.02
C GLU A 48 -12.47 -5.38 -2.66
N ASP A 49 -12.00 -6.14 -3.64
CA ASP A 49 -11.41 -7.46 -3.43
C ASP A 49 -10.11 -7.36 -2.61
N THR A 50 -9.33 -6.30 -2.81
CA THR A 50 -8.13 -6.03 -1.99
C THR A 50 -8.51 -5.72 -0.55
N PHE A 51 -9.53 -4.90 -0.34
CA PHE A 51 -10.00 -4.55 0.99
C PHE A 51 -10.60 -5.76 1.71
N ARG A 52 -11.46 -6.53 1.04
CA ARG A 52 -12.07 -7.74 1.59
C ARG A 52 -11.04 -8.79 2.00
N LYS A 53 -10.05 -9.07 1.13
CA LYS A 53 -8.96 -10.02 1.43
C LYS A 53 -8.13 -9.63 2.66
N ASN A 54 -8.03 -8.33 2.95
CA ASN A 54 -7.26 -7.79 4.07
C ASN A 54 -8.14 -7.31 5.23
N GLN A 55 -9.42 -7.70 5.26
CA GLN A 55 -10.35 -7.36 6.34
C GLN A 55 -10.51 -5.84 6.58
N ILE A 56 -10.42 -5.05 5.51
CA ILE A 56 -10.59 -3.59 5.51
C ILE A 56 -12.07 -3.29 5.26
N ASN A 57 -12.79 -2.86 6.30
CA ASN A 57 -14.26 -2.72 6.31
C ASN A 57 -14.83 -1.78 5.24
N GLU A 58 -14.02 -0.85 4.76
CA GLU A 58 -14.36 0.11 3.70
C GLU A 58 -14.73 -0.59 2.37
N TYR A 59 -14.53 -1.91 2.24
CA TYR A 59 -15.01 -2.70 1.09
C TYR A 59 -16.54 -2.55 0.87
N VAL A 60 -17.32 -2.35 1.93
CA VAL A 60 -18.78 -2.17 1.85
C VAL A 60 -19.13 -0.88 1.10
N GLN A 61 -18.36 0.17 1.33
CA GLN A 61 -18.55 1.45 0.66
C GLN A 61 -18.21 1.35 -0.83
N LEU A 62 -17.16 0.61 -1.19
CA LEU A 62 -16.78 0.34 -2.57
C LEU A 62 -17.84 -0.50 -3.32
N ALA A 63 -18.39 -1.53 -2.66
CA ALA A 63 -19.52 -2.30 -3.19
C ALA A 63 -20.74 -1.41 -3.45
N SER A 64 -21.00 -0.45 -2.55
CA SER A 64 -22.10 0.51 -2.71
C SER A 64 -21.89 1.43 -3.91
N TYR A 65 -20.66 1.88 -4.17
CA TYR A 65 -20.32 2.65 -5.37
C TYR A 65 -20.53 1.84 -6.65
N ARG A 66 -20.09 0.58 -6.69
CA ARG A 66 -20.32 -0.31 -7.83
C ARG A 66 -21.79 -0.54 -8.11
N SER A 67 -22.61 -0.71 -7.08
CA SER A 67 -24.07 -0.85 -7.23
C SER A 67 -24.71 0.39 -7.86
N LYS A 68 -24.21 1.60 -7.55
CA LYS A 68 -24.68 2.85 -8.17
C LYS A 68 -24.33 2.91 -9.66
N ILE A 69 -23.13 2.45 -10.04
CA ILE A 69 -22.72 2.36 -11.45
C ILE A 69 -23.60 1.35 -12.19
N LEU A 70 -23.84 0.16 -11.63
CA LEU A 70 -24.72 -0.83 -12.24
C LEU A 70 -26.15 -0.32 -12.39
N ALA A 71 -26.67 0.41 -11.40
CA ALA A 71 -28.02 0.97 -11.46
C ALA A 71 -28.15 1.99 -12.61
N SER A 72 -27.14 2.82 -12.86
CA SER A 72 -27.15 3.76 -13.99
C SER A 72 -27.01 3.06 -15.35
N GLN A 73 -26.40 1.87 -15.38
CA GLN A 73 -26.36 1.00 -16.57
C GLN A 73 -27.70 0.29 -16.80
N ILE A 74 -28.36 -0.26 -15.78
CA ILE A 74 -29.63 -1.01 -15.93
C ILE A 74 -30.83 -0.09 -16.18
N ALA A 75 -30.83 1.14 -15.64
CA ALA A 75 -31.85 2.14 -15.96
C ALA A 75 -31.89 2.46 -17.47
N TYR A 76 -30.75 2.31 -18.16
CA TYR A 76 -30.61 2.48 -19.61
C TYR A 76 -31.47 1.50 -20.41
N ASP A 77 -31.54 0.24 -19.99
CA ASP A 77 -32.26 -0.82 -20.69
C ASP A 77 -33.79 -0.62 -20.70
N ARG A 78 -34.32 0.30 -19.88
CA ARG A 78 -35.77 0.44 -19.65
C ARG A 78 -36.38 1.78 -20.06
N LYS A 79 -35.64 2.90 -20.10
CA LYS A 79 -36.06 4.23 -20.61
C LYS A 79 -34.81 5.10 -20.84
N VAL A 80 -34.53 5.55 -22.06
CA VAL A 80 -33.29 6.27 -22.47
C VAL A 80 -32.92 7.44 -21.52
N PRO A 81 -31.95 7.25 -20.62
CA PRO A 81 -31.23 8.32 -19.93
C PRO A 81 -30.03 8.71 -20.81
N LEU A 82 -29.61 9.97 -20.76
CA LEU A 82 -28.57 10.48 -21.66
C LEU A 82 -27.20 9.96 -21.22
N LYS A 83 -26.27 9.74 -22.17
CA LYS A 83 -24.87 9.37 -21.87
C LYS A 83 -24.22 10.31 -20.85
N SER A 84 -24.67 11.57 -20.78
CA SER A 84 -24.32 12.53 -19.74
C SER A 84 -24.59 11.99 -18.34
N ASP A 85 -25.73 11.36 -18.10
CA ASP A 85 -26.19 10.98 -16.76
C ASP A 85 -25.34 9.84 -16.17
N GLN A 86 -24.82 8.96 -17.04
CA GLN A 86 -23.90 7.90 -16.63
C GLN A 86 -22.50 8.45 -16.32
N LEU A 87 -22.00 9.37 -17.14
CA LEU A 87 -20.74 10.06 -16.86
C LEU A 87 -20.83 10.93 -15.61
N ASP A 88 -21.98 11.56 -15.36
CA ASP A 88 -22.27 12.29 -14.12
C ASP A 88 -22.27 11.36 -12.90
N THR A 89 -22.78 10.14 -13.06
CA THR A 89 -22.69 9.12 -12.00
C THR A 89 -21.23 8.79 -11.67
N VAL A 90 -20.38 8.61 -12.70
CA VAL A 90 -18.93 8.36 -12.52
C VAL A 90 -18.24 9.57 -11.87
N LEU A 91 -18.52 10.79 -12.35
CA LEU A 91 -18.03 12.06 -11.80
C LEU A 91 -18.33 12.20 -10.31
N ASN A 92 -19.53 11.82 -9.90
CA ASN A 92 -19.97 11.92 -8.51
C ASN A 92 -19.35 10.85 -7.61
N ILE A 93 -19.05 9.66 -8.15
CA ILE A 93 -18.45 8.55 -7.39
C ILE A 93 -16.94 8.73 -7.22
N LEU A 94 -16.25 9.25 -8.24
CA LEU A 94 -14.79 9.29 -8.30
C LEU A 94 -14.13 10.01 -7.11
N PRO A 95 -14.60 11.19 -6.65
CA PRO A 95 -14.06 11.83 -5.45
C PRO A 95 -14.23 10.98 -4.20
N SER A 96 -15.41 10.36 -4.02
CA SER A 96 -15.69 9.52 -2.86
C SER A 96 -14.85 8.25 -2.87
N ALA A 97 -14.71 7.58 -4.02
CA ALA A 97 -13.84 6.43 -4.17
C ALA A 97 -12.37 6.76 -3.87
N ASN A 98 -11.89 7.91 -4.34
CA ASN A 98 -10.54 8.39 -4.05
C ASN A 98 -10.36 8.70 -2.55
N GLN A 99 -11.36 9.32 -1.91
CA GLN A 99 -11.34 9.59 -0.48
C GLN A 99 -11.31 8.28 0.34
N THR A 100 -12.16 7.31 0.02
CA THR A 100 -12.17 5.99 0.68
C THR A 100 -10.81 5.31 0.56
N LEU A 101 -10.19 5.35 -0.63
CA LEU A 101 -8.85 4.80 -0.84
C LEU A 101 -7.79 5.52 0.01
N ASN A 102 -7.78 6.85 0.00
CA ASN A 102 -6.80 7.66 0.73
C ASN A 102 -6.93 7.49 2.26
N ASN A 103 -8.15 7.38 2.77
CA ASN A 103 -8.39 7.16 4.20
C ASN A 103 -7.79 5.84 4.70
N VAL A 104 -7.75 4.81 3.84
CA VAL A 104 -7.11 3.53 4.14
C VAL A 104 -5.60 3.57 3.89
N MET A 105 -5.16 4.23 2.83
CA MET A 105 -3.73 4.30 2.48
C MET A 105 -2.91 5.12 3.48
N LYS A 106 -3.43 6.25 3.97
CA LYS A 106 -2.68 7.14 4.87
C LYS A 106 -2.13 6.44 6.12
N PRO A 107 -2.93 5.71 6.93
CA PRO A 107 -2.39 5.02 8.10
C PRO A 107 -1.42 3.88 7.75
N LEU A 108 -1.52 3.29 6.55
CA LEU A 108 -0.53 2.33 6.04
C LEU A 108 0.80 3.02 5.74
N GLU A 109 0.75 4.16 5.04
CA GLU A 109 1.91 4.98 4.70
C GLU A 109 2.64 5.45 5.95
N ASP A 110 1.90 5.98 6.93
CA ASP A 110 2.46 6.45 8.20
C ASP A 110 3.23 5.33 8.92
N ARG A 111 2.63 4.14 9.06
CA ARG A 111 3.27 2.97 9.70
C ARG A 111 4.53 2.52 8.98
N ILE A 112 4.52 2.49 7.64
CA ILE A 112 5.68 2.10 6.83
C ILE A 112 6.79 3.14 7.00
N GLN A 113 6.47 4.43 6.91
CA GLN A 113 7.44 5.52 7.03
C GLN A 113 8.10 5.56 8.41
N GLU A 114 7.32 5.49 9.48
CA GLU A 114 7.83 5.45 10.85
C GLU A 114 8.75 4.25 11.07
N SER A 115 8.34 3.07 10.58
CA SER A 115 9.16 1.85 10.67
C SER A 115 10.46 1.98 9.88
N GLN A 116 10.41 2.58 8.69
CA GLN A 116 11.58 2.82 7.86
C GLN A 116 12.57 3.78 8.55
N ILE A 117 12.09 4.84 9.21
CA ILE A 117 12.94 5.75 10.00
C ILE A 117 13.66 4.99 11.11
N ILE A 118 12.95 4.16 11.87
CA ILE A 118 13.54 3.37 12.96
C ILE A 118 14.58 2.38 12.41
N ILE A 119 14.25 1.65 11.35
CA ILE A 119 15.17 0.70 10.72
C ILE A 119 16.43 1.40 10.21
N LYS A 120 16.30 2.56 9.56
CA LYS A 120 17.45 3.36 9.12
C LYS A 120 18.35 3.76 10.29
N MET A 121 17.77 4.17 11.42
CA MET A 121 18.54 4.46 12.64
C MET A 121 19.27 3.22 13.17
N LEU A 122 18.60 2.06 13.20
CA LEU A 122 19.20 0.79 13.63
C LEU A 122 20.38 0.40 12.73
N VAL A 123 20.21 0.50 11.42
CA VAL A 123 21.25 0.20 10.43
C VAL A 123 22.46 1.12 10.61
N ASN A 124 22.25 2.43 10.72
CA ASN A 124 23.34 3.38 10.94
C ASN A 124 24.11 3.07 12.23
N LYS A 125 23.39 2.85 13.35
CA LYS A 125 24.00 2.50 14.63
C LYS A 125 24.79 1.18 14.55
N ALA A 126 24.31 0.21 13.79
CA ALA A 126 24.99 -1.06 13.59
C ALA A 126 26.26 -0.93 12.74
N TYR A 127 26.27 0.00 11.77
CA TYR A 127 27.49 0.36 11.04
C TYR A 127 28.49 1.10 11.95
N ASP A 128 28.04 2.09 12.73
CA ASP A 128 28.91 2.91 13.59
C ASP A 128 29.56 2.07 14.71
N SER A 129 28.87 1.02 15.16
CA SER A 129 29.38 0.06 16.14
C SER A 129 30.19 -1.09 15.54
N ASN A 130 30.48 -1.05 14.23
CA ASN A 130 31.16 -2.12 13.48
C ASN A 130 30.49 -3.51 13.63
N MET A 131 29.19 -3.55 13.93
CA MET A 131 28.41 -4.79 14.00
C MET A 131 28.07 -5.35 12.63
N ILE A 132 27.97 -4.47 11.62
CA ILE A 132 27.81 -4.88 10.22
C ILE A 132 29.20 -5.04 9.62
N GLN A 133 29.73 -6.26 9.66
CA GLN A 133 30.84 -6.69 8.82
C GLN A 133 30.27 -7.61 7.74
N TRP A 134 30.25 -7.12 6.51
CA TRP A 134 29.84 -7.95 5.38
C TRP A 134 30.82 -9.10 5.25
N ASN A 135 30.32 -10.33 5.38
CA ASN A 135 31.11 -11.54 5.17
C ASN A 135 30.74 -12.10 3.80
N ASP A 136 31.69 -12.11 2.87
CA ASP A 136 31.51 -12.60 1.49
C ASP A 136 31.05 -14.07 1.40
N GLY A 137 31.08 -14.82 2.51
CA GLY A 137 30.57 -16.18 2.61
C GLY A 137 29.07 -16.33 2.94
N LEU A 138 28.35 -15.26 3.30
CA LEU A 138 26.91 -15.29 3.60
C LEU A 138 26.11 -14.73 2.42
N ASN A 139 25.05 -15.43 2.01
CA ASN A 139 24.12 -14.86 1.06
C ASN A 139 23.37 -13.67 1.71
N PHE A 140 22.99 -12.69 0.90
CA PHE A 140 22.36 -11.45 1.39
C PHE A 140 21.09 -11.69 2.24
N PRO A 141 20.16 -12.59 1.85
CA PRO A 141 18.99 -12.89 2.68
C PRO A 141 19.35 -13.41 4.08
N ASP A 142 20.27 -14.38 4.18
CA ASP A 142 20.69 -14.96 5.46
C ASP A 142 21.38 -13.92 6.34
N PHE A 143 22.15 -13.02 5.74
CA PHE A 143 22.72 -11.87 6.44
C PHE A 143 21.64 -10.95 7.05
N ILE A 144 20.59 -10.60 6.28
CA ILE A 144 19.49 -9.75 6.77
C ILE A 144 18.74 -10.42 7.92
N HIS A 145 18.45 -11.72 7.81
CA HIS A 145 17.82 -12.47 8.90
C HIS A 145 18.71 -12.56 10.16
N ALA A 146 20.02 -12.75 9.99
CA ALA A 146 20.97 -12.77 11.10
C ALA A 146 21.05 -11.41 11.80
N LEU A 147 21.12 -10.32 11.02
CA LEU A 147 21.14 -8.95 11.53
C LEU A 147 19.85 -8.61 12.29
N TRP A 148 18.70 -9.00 11.75
CA TRP A 148 17.41 -8.81 12.42
C TRP A 148 17.34 -9.54 13.76
N ARG A 149 17.80 -10.81 13.82
CA ARG A 149 17.89 -11.57 15.08
C ARG A 149 18.85 -10.92 16.08
N LEU A 150 19.93 -10.30 15.62
CA LEU A 150 20.84 -9.54 16.46
C LEU A 150 20.12 -8.32 17.05
N PHE A 151 19.41 -7.56 16.22
CA PHE A 151 18.64 -6.39 16.67
C PHE A 151 17.60 -6.74 17.73
N LEU A 152 16.95 -7.90 17.62
CA LEU A 152 16.01 -8.39 18.62
C LEU A 152 16.65 -8.82 19.96
N LYS A 153 17.92 -9.24 19.94
CA LYS A 153 18.60 -9.78 21.13
C LYS A 153 19.47 -8.75 21.84
N HIS A 154 20.08 -7.83 21.10
CA HIS A 154 21.04 -6.89 21.64
C HIS A 154 20.33 -5.74 22.39
N GLU A 155 20.73 -5.47 23.63
CA GLU A 155 20.07 -4.49 24.52
C GLU A 155 19.89 -3.11 23.87
N ASN A 156 20.94 -2.62 23.20
CA ASN A 156 20.95 -1.33 22.52
C ASN A 156 20.03 -1.19 21.30
N PHE A 157 19.47 -2.29 20.77
CA PHE A 157 18.65 -2.31 19.54
C PHE A 157 17.25 -2.88 19.79
N LYS A 158 17.11 -3.76 20.79
CA LYS A 158 15.89 -4.52 21.07
C LYS A 158 14.65 -3.64 21.21
N GLN A 159 14.71 -2.57 21.99
CA GLN A 159 13.54 -1.72 22.24
C GLN A 159 12.99 -1.11 20.94
N GLN A 160 13.86 -0.55 20.10
CA GLN A 160 13.48 0.04 18.82
C GLN A 160 13.00 -1.02 17.82
N THR A 161 13.59 -2.22 17.86
CA THR A 161 13.20 -3.33 17.00
C THR A 161 11.79 -3.85 17.33
N LEU A 162 11.44 -3.92 18.63
CA LEU A 162 10.09 -4.27 19.06
C LEU A 162 9.06 -3.21 18.62
N LEU A 163 9.42 -1.92 18.67
CA LEU A 163 8.55 -0.84 18.17
C LEU A 163 8.23 -0.97 16.67
N VAL A 164 9.12 -1.57 15.87
CA VAL A 164 8.85 -1.87 14.46
C VAL A 164 7.84 -3.01 14.34
N LEU A 165 8.01 -4.09 15.12
CA LEU A 165 7.08 -5.23 15.12
C LEU A 165 5.67 -4.88 15.62
N ASP A 166 5.54 -3.85 16.47
CA ASP A 166 4.24 -3.34 16.88
C ASP A 166 3.48 -2.61 15.74
N ARG A 167 4.21 -2.17 14.70
CA ARG A 167 3.66 -1.35 13.60
C ARG A 167 3.45 -2.14 12.31
N ILE A 168 4.38 -3.04 11.99
CA ILE A 168 4.39 -3.80 10.73
C ILE A 168 4.76 -5.26 10.98
N THR A 169 4.58 -6.09 9.95
CA THR A 169 4.94 -7.51 10.00
C THR A 169 6.46 -7.69 10.02
N GLU A 170 6.94 -8.84 10.52
CA GLU A 170 8.37 -9.18 10.45
C GLU A 170 8.88 -9.22 9.00
N ASP A 171 8.08 -9.77 8.08
CA ASP A 171 8.44 -9.83 6.65
C ASP A 171 8.61 -8.42 6.04
N ASP A 172 7.70 -7.50 6.35
CA ASP A 172 7.82 -6.10 5.92
C ASP A 172 9.06 -5.44 6.54
N ALA A 173 9.35 -5.73 7.82
CA ALA A 173 10.51 -5.19 8.51
C ALA A 173 11.83 -5.70 7.90
N LEU A 174 11.89 -6.99 7.55
CA LEU A 174 13.04 -7.59 6.85
C LEU A 174 13.22 -6.98 5.45
N GLN A 175 12.13 -6.72 4.73
CA GLN A 175 12.19 -6.06 3.43
C GLN A 175 12.74 -4.62 3.54
N LEU A 176 12.28 -3.86 4.54
CA LEU A 176 12.80 -2.52 4.82
C LEU A 176 14.27 -2.57 5.25
N LEU A 177 14.65 -3.52 6.11
CA LEU A 177 16.04 -3.70 6.53
C LEU A 177 16.96 -4.01 5.35
N ALA A 178 16.58 -4.94 4.49
CA ALA A 178 17.28 -5.27 3.26
C ALA A 178 17.51 -4.03 2.38
N LYS A 179 16.46 -3.22 2.20
CA LYS A 179 16.54 -1.98 1.41
C LYS A 179 17.53 -0.99 2.01
N GLU A 180 17.45 -0.72 3.31
CA GLU A 180 18.32 0.27 3.97
C GLU A 180 19.78 -0.19 4.03
N VAL A 181 20.05 -1.48 4.28
CA VAL A 181 21.40 -2.06 4.26
C VAL A 181 22.03 -1.91 2.87
N ASN A 182 21.30 -2.27 1.82
CA ASN A 182 21.78 -2.16 0.44
C ASN A 182 22.08 -0.69 0.06
N GLN A 183 21.21 0.23 0.45
CA GLN A 183 21.43 1.67 0.22
C GLN A 183 22.69 2.19 0.94
N ALA A 184 22.87 1.81 2.21
CA ALA A 184 24.03 2.23 3.00
C ALA A 184 25.36 1.67 2.46
N GLN A 185 25.36 0.47 1.87
CA GLN A 185 26.55 -0.09 1.20
C GLN A 185 26.94 0.73 -0.03
N VAL A 186 25.97 1.06 -0.89
CA VAL A 186 26.19 1.86 -2.10
C VAL A 186 26.75 3.25 -1.75
N SER A 187 26.23 3.89 -0.70
CA SER A 187 26.69 5.22 -0.27
C SER A 187 28.11 5.25 0.32
N LYS A 188 28.69 4.10 0.69
CA LYS A 188 30.07 4.00 1.21
C LYS A 188 31.11 3.67 0.13
N GLN A 189 30.67 3.39 -1.10
CA GLN A 189 31.54 3.11 -2.25
C GLN A 189 31.87 4.35 -3.10
N TYR A 190 31.37 5.53 -2.70
CA TYR A 190 31.65 6.84 -3.29
C TYR A 190 32.17 7.80 -2.23
#